data_AF-A0A9P5LCG1-F1
#
_entry.id   AF-A0A9P5LCG1-F1
#
_cell.length_a   1.000
_cell.length_b   1.000
_cell.length_c   1.000
_cell.angle_alpha   90.00
_cell.angle_beta   90.00
_cell.angle_gamma   90.00
#
_symmetry.space_group_name_H-M   'P 1'
#
loop_
_entity.id
_entity.type
_entity.pdbx_description
1 polymer ?
#
loop_
_entity_poly.entity_id
_entity_poly.type
_entity_poly.pdbx_seq_one_letter_code
_entity_poly.pdbx_strand_id
1 'polypeptide(L)'
;MVSTQTLLQAVLVAAGVVQGMVLDKVPLMPRIPSVAKHHEVLRARATMEADHSVLVKTTCLDSSQGIILHDETVAQLSICGGMPGSIDRCNGAPAVTTGSAGSALFTLSADDAGASITISKEQWIRCVQAARDQCPTGSLSATCVGGASTGDVSFTLENPRNQDL
;
A
#
# COMPACT_ATOMS: atom_id res chain seq x y z
N MET A 1 -74.90 43.42 -56.38
CA MET A 1 -75.88 43.29 -55.27
C MET A 1 -75.08 43.28 -53.98
N VAL A 2 -75.33 44.25 -53.11
CA VAL A 2 -74.63 44.47 -51.83
C VAL A 2 -75.32 43.65 -50.76
N SER A 3 -74.59 42.96 -49.87
CA SER A 3 -74.99 42.90 -48.46
C SER A 3 -73.87 42.37 -47.57
N THR A 4 -73.55 43.17 -46.55
CA THR A 4 -72.62 42.92 -45.45
C THR A 4 -73.36 42.44 -44.20
N GLN A 5 -72.59 42.08 -43.17
CA GLN A 5 -72.88 42.05 -41.71
C GLN A 5 -72.98 40.63 -41.11
N THR A 6 -72.01 40.28 -40.24
CA THR A 6 -72.10 40.17 -38.75
C THR A 6 -72.50 38.75 -38.31
N LEU A 7 -72.07 38.12 -37.23
CA LEU A 7 -71.48 38.52 -35.94
C LEU A 7 -71.02 37.21 -35.21
N LEU A 8 -70.15 37.39 -34.21
CA LEU A 8 -70.14 36.70 -32.90
C LEU A 8 -69.55 35.27 -32.70
N GLN A 9 -68.71 35.22 -31.65
CA GLN A 9 -68.32 34.13 -30.72
C GLN A 9 -66.97 33.42 -30.98
N ALA A 10 -66.12 33.11 -30.01
CA ALA A 10 -65.87 33.62 -28.65
C ALA A 10 -64.52 32.99 -28.17
N VAL A 11 -63.70 33.80 -27.49
CA VAL A 11 -62.88 33.48 -26.29
C VAL A 11 -61.99 32.22 -26.25
N LEU A 12 -60.68 32.44 -26.06
CA LEU A 12 -59.93 31.93 -24.88
C LEU A 12 -58.54 32.59 -24.79
N VAL A 13 -58.33 33.34 -23.71
CA VAL A 13 -57.06 33.93 -23.29
C VAL A 13 -56.26 32.85 -22.55
N ALA A 14 -55.09 32.49 -23.06
CA ALA A 14 -54.10 31.72 -22.32
C ALA A 14 -52.91 32.63 -21.98
N ALA A 15 -52.78 32.93 -20.69
CA ALA A 15 -51.66 33.67 -20.12
C ALA A 15 -50.38 32.83 -20.23
N GLY A 16 -49.44 33.27 -21.06
CA GLY A 16 -48.08 32.74 -21.11
C GLY A 16 -47.22 33.39 -20.03
N VAL A 17 -46.84 32.65 -19.00
CA VAL A 17 -45.87 33.06 -17.98
C VAL A 17 -44.46 32.87 -18.54
N VAL A 18 -43.70 33.96 -18.62
CA VAL A 18 -42.26 33.94 -18.93
C VAL A 18 -41.51 33.39 -17.73
N GLN A 19 -40.94 32.19 -17.81
CA GLN A 19 -40.08 31.64 -16.77
C GLN A 19 -38.69 32.27 -16.86
N GLY A 20 -38.32 32.99 -15.81
CA GLY A 20 -36.98 33.54 -15.61
C GLY A 20 -35.92 32.45 -15.43
N MET A 21 -34.74 32.71 -15.99
CA MET A 21 -33.53 31.92 -15.81
C MET A 21 -33.09 31.98 -14.34
N VAL A 22 -33.03 30.82 -13.67
CA VAL A 22 -32.49 30.69 -12.32
C VAL A 22 -31.00 30.49 -12.42
N LEU A 23 -30.26 31.43 -11.83
CA LEU A 23 -28.81 31.43 -11.65
C LEU A 23 -28.36 30.15 -10.93
N ASP A 24 -27.34 29.49 -11.48
CA ASP A 24 -26.77 28.22 -11.04
C ASP A 24 -26.62 28.08 -9.52
N LYS A 25 -27.24 27.03 -8.98
CA LYS A 25 -26.94 26.53 -7.63
C LYS A 25 -25.51 26.00 -7.64
N VAL A 26 -24.57 26.72 -7.03
CA VAL A 26 -23.29 26.13 -6.62
C VAL A 26 -23.62 24.96 -5.67
N PRO A 27 -23.30 23.70 -6.00
CA PRO A 27 -23.61 22.59 -5.13
C PRO A 27 -22.80 22.76 -3.84
N LEU A 28 -23.50 22.96 -2.72
CA LEU A 28 -22.93 22.85 -1.39
C LEU A 28 -22.42 21.41 -1.22
N MET A 29 -21.14 21.19 -1.47
CA MET A 29 -20.51 19.91 -1.16
C MET A 29 -20.60 19.70 0.36
N PRO A 30 -21.13 18.56 0.83
CA PRO A 30 -21.12 18.24 2.25
C PRO A 30 -19.68 18.30 2.77
N ARG A 31 -19.43 19.11 3.81
CA ARG A 31 -18.16 19.05 4.53
C ARG A 31 -18.12 17.74 5.30
N ILE A 32 -17.66 16.66 4.66
CA ILE A 32 -17.38 15.39 5.33
C ILE A 32 -16.33 15.71 6.42
N PRO A 33 -16.62 15.47 7.71
CA PRO A 33 -15.65 15.71 8.76
C PRO A 33 -14.38 14.92 8.47
N SER A 34 -13.21 15.52 8.71
CA SER A 34 -11.90 14.93 8.41
C SER A 34 -11.72 13.53 8.99
N VAL A 35 -12.34 13.27 10.14
CA VAL A 35 -12.36 11.97 10.83
C VAL A 35 -13.05 10.88 9.99
N ALA A 36 -14.17 11.18 9.34
CA ALA A 36 -14.86 10.21 8.49
C ALA A 36 -14.03 9.87 7.24
N LYS A 37 -13.39 10.87 6.62
CA LYS A 37 -12.44 10.63 5.50
C LYS A 37 -11.23 9.80 5.94
N HIS A 38 -10.70 10.06 7.14
CA HIS A 38 -9.57 9.32 7.68
C HIS A 38 -9.89 7.83 7.89
N HIS A 39 -11.07 7.52 8.45
CA HIS A 39 -11.49 6.13 8.64
C HIS A 39 -11.75 5.40 7.32
N GLU A 40 -12.26 6.09 6.29
CA GLU A 40 -12.43 5.53 4.95
C GLU A 40 -11.07 5.14 4.34
N VAL A 41 -10.07 6.02 4.43
CA VAL A 41 -8.71 5.72 3.94
C VAL A 41 -8.07 4.56 4.70
N LEU A 42 -8.25 4.48 6.03
CA LEU A 42 -7.75 3.35 6.81
C LEU A 42 -8.42 2.03 6.42
N ARG A 43 -9.75 2.04 6.19
CA ARG A 43 -10.47 0.85 5.72
C ARG A 43 -10.02 0.43 4.31
N ALA A 44 -9.86 1.38 3.40
CA ALA A 44 -9.37 1.11 2.05
C ALA A 44 -7.97 0.49 2.07
N ARG A 45 -7.08 0.98 2.96
CA ARG A 45 -5.75 0.39 3.17
C ARG A 45 -5.81 -0.99 3.79
N ALA A 46 -6.72 -1.23 4.72
CA ALA A 46 -6.91 -2.54 5.34
C ALA A 46 -7.40 -3.61 4.33
N THR A 47 -8.01 -3.19 3.23
CA THR A 47 -8.43 -4.08 2.13
C THR A 47 -7.40 -4.20 1.01
N MET A 48 -6.23 -3.57 1.12
CA MET A 48 -5.15 -3.76 0.14
C MET A 48 -4.42 -5.06 0.45
N GLU A 49 -4.53 -6.04 -0.44
CA GLU A 49 -3.75 -7.28 -0.35
C GLU A 49 -2.29 -7.03 -0.72
N ALA A 50 -1.39 -7.76 -0.05
CA ALA A 50 0.02 -7.78 -0.44
C ALA A 50 0.18 -8.51 -1.79
N ASP A 51 1.07 -8.01 -2.64
CA ASP A 51 1.41 -8.69 -3.88
C ASP A 51 2.34 -9.89 -3.58
N HIS A 52 1.81 -11.11 -3.62
CA HIS A 52 2.59 -12.31 -3.37
C HIS A 52 3.48 -12.76 -4.54
N SER A 53 3.36 -12.14 -5.72
CA SER A 53 4.23 -12.49 -6.86
C SER A 53 5.71 -12.15 -6.62
N VAL A 54 5.98 -11.34 -5.59
CA VAL A 54 7.34 -10.98 -5.16
C VAL A 54 8.01 -12.06 -4.30
N LEU A 55 7.31 -13.14 -3.96
CA LEU A 55 7.81 -14.25 -3.16
C LEU A 55 8.00 -15.50 -4.02
N VAL A 56 9.12 -16.19 -3.80
CA VAL A 56 9.30 -17.58 -4.22
C VAL A 56 8.68 -18.51 -3.18
N LYS A 57 8.97 -18.26 -1.90
CA LYS A 57 8.49 -19.05 -0.78
C LYS A 57 8.52 -18.25 0.52
N THR A 58 7.62 -18.58 1.44
CA THR A 58 7.66 -18.14 2.84
C THR A 58 7.40 -19.33 3.75
N THR A 59 8.07 -19.37 4.90
CA THR A 59 7.90 -20.39 5.95
C THR A 59 7.83 -19.71 7.30
N CYS A 60 6.76 -19.93 8.05
CA CYS A 60 6.68 -19.47 9.43
C CYS A 60 7.49 -20.44 10.31
N LEU A 61 8.48 -19.92 11.03
CA LEU A 61 9.42 -20.74 11.79
C LEU A 61 8.92 -20.98 13.21
N ASP A 62 8.70 -19.89 13.96
CA ASP A 62 8.17 -19.95 15.32
C ASP A 62 7.25 -18.74 15.58
N SER A 63 5.94 -19.00 15.59
CA SER A 63 4.90 -17.99 15.85
C SER A 63 4.91 -17.45 17.29
N SER A 64 5.64 -18.10 18.21
CA SER A 64 5.73 -17.70 19.62
C SER A 64 6.82 -16.66 19.89
N GLN A 65 7.73 -16.42 18.94
CA GLN A 65 8.75 -15.38 19.12
C GLN A 65 8.12 -13.98 19.18
N GLY A 66 8.37 -13.27 20.27
CA GLY A 66 7.89 -11.90 20.46
C GLY A 66 8.71 -10.91 19.64
N ILE A 67 8.31 -10.64 18.40
CA ILE A 67 8.90 -9.61 17.53
C ILE A 67 7.96 -8.39 17.50
N ILE A 68 8.43 -7.25 17.98
CA ILE A 68 7.63 -6.02 18.04
C ILE A 68 7.71 -5.32 16.69
N LEU A 69 6.54 -4.90 16.15
CA LEU A 69 6.45 -4.27 14.82
C LEU A 69 7.35 -3.04 14.65
N HIS A 70 7.52 -2.24 15.71
CA HIS A 70 8.42 -1.08 15.69
C HIS A 70 9.86 -1.52 15.44
N ASP A 71 10.34 -2.49 16.21
CA ASP A 71 11.68 -3.06 16.11
C ASP A 71 11.89 -3.70 14.75
N GLU A 72 10.92 -4.46 14.25
CA GLU A 72 10.96 -5.06 12.92
C GLU A 72 11.10 -3.99 11.83
N THR A 73 10.29 -2.92 11.88
CA THR A 73 10.35 -1.86 10.87
C THR A 73 11.71 -1.15 10.88
N VAL A 74 12.30 -0.93 12.06
CA VAL A 74 13.63 -0.32 12.18
C VAL A 74 14.71 -1.27 11.68
N ALA A 75 14.66 -2.56 12.05
CA ALA A 75 15.58 -3.59 11.59
C ALA A 75 15.51 -3.79 10.07
N GLN A 76 14.31 -3.76 9.51
CA GLN A 76 14.05 -3.86 8.07
C GLN A 76 14.72 -2.72 7.30
N LEU A 77 14.78 -1.51 7.87
CA LEU A 77 15.40 -0.34 7.24
C LEU A 77 16.91 -0.25 7.50
N SER A 78 17.45 -1.00 8.46
CA SER A 78 18.87 -0.95 8.84
C SER A 78 19.76 -1.92 8.06
N ILE A 79 19.18 -2.79 7.24
CA ILE A 79 19.95 -3.66 6.33
C ILE A 79 20.88 -2.85 5.42
N CYS A 80 21.97 -3.46 4.98
CA CYS A 80 22.97 -2.83 4.09
C CYS A 80 23.58 -1.54 4.65
N GLY A 81 23.68 -1.43 5.99
CA GLY A 81 24.19 -0.24 6.69
C GLY A 81 23.19 0.91 6.76
N GLY A 82 21.90 0.62 6.52
CA GLY A 82 20.82 1.59 6.35
C GLY A 82 20.60 1.87 4.87
N MET A 83 19.37 1.63 4.38
CA MET A 83 18.99 1.97 2.99
C MET A 83 18.66 3.47 2.87
N PRO A 84 19.55 4.30 2.29
CA PRO A 84 19.31 5.74 2.17
C PRO A 84 18.14 6.02 1.22
N GLY A 85 17.41 7.11 1.49
CA GLY A 85 16.51 7.75 0.53
C GLY A 85 15.46 6.85 -0.14
N SER A 86 14.96 7.34 -1.27
CA SER A 86 14.00 6.67 -2.15
C SER A 86 14.75 6.03 -3.30
N ILE A 87 14.74 4.69 -3.36
CA ILE A 87 15.15 3.81 -4.48
C ILE A 87 16.58 3.23 -4.41
N ASP A 88 17.42 3.61 -3.44
CA ASP A 88 18.78 3.08 -3.39
C ASP A 88 18.84 1.57 -3.07
N ARG A 89 19.78 0.89 -3.73
CA ARG A 89 20.10 -0.54 -3.56
C ARG A 89 21.11 -0.70 -2.44
N CYS A 90 21.35 -1.94 -2.01
CA CYS A 90 22.42 -2.23 -1.04
C CYS A 90 23.78 -1.72 -1.51
N ASN A 91 24.33 -0.73 -0.79
CA ASN A 91 25.64 -0.16 -1.09
C ASN A 91 26.73 -1.22 -0.90
N GLY A 92 27.70 -1.24 -1.83
CA GLY A 92 28.82 -2.19 -1.79
C GLY A 92 28.48 -3.62 -2.24
N ALA A 93 27.21 -3.89 -2.59
CA ALA A 93 26.75 -5.18 -3.13
C ALA A 93 27.27 -6.40 -2.32
N PRO A 94 26.96 -6.48 -1.01
CA PRO A 94 27.43 -7.59 -0.19
C PRO A 94 26.68 -8.89 -0.54
N ALA A 95 27.32 -10.04 -0.38
CA ALA A 95 26.64 -11.34 -0.52
C ALA A 95 25.68 -11.64 0.66
N VAL A 96 25.97 -11.06 1.83
CA VAL A 96 25.18 -11.22 3.06
C VAL A 96 25.07 -9.87 3.75
N THR A 97 23.90 -9.57 4.31
CA THR A 97 23.71 -8.39 5.16
C THR A 97 22.79 -8.71 6.32
N THR A 98 22.87 -7.89 7.37
CA THR A 98 22.00 -7.98 8.53
C THR A 98 21.44 -6.61 8.87
N GLY A 99 20.21 -6.59 9.38
CA GLY A 99 19.60 -5.41 9.98
C GLY A 99 19.00 -5.80 11.32
N SER A 100 19.29 -5.06 12.37
CA SER A 100 18.82 -5.37 13.72
C SER A 100 18.28 -4.15 14.43
N ALA A 101 17.28 -4.38 15.27
CA ALA A 101 16.78 -3.43 16.24
C ALA A 101 15.97 -4.19 17.29
N GLY A 102 16.25 -3.93 18.57
CA GLY A 102 15.43 -4.45 19.66
C GLY A 102 15.21 -5.97 19.64
N SER A 103 13.96 -6.37 19.38
CA SER A 103 13.45 -7.74 19.28
C SER A 103 13.47 -8.35 17.86
N ALA A 104 14.05 -7.65 16.88
CA ALA A 104 14.08 -8.08 15.48
C ALA A 104 15.51 -8.13 14.93
N LEU A 105 15.82 -9.25 14.26
CA LEU A 105 17.03 -9.45 13.46
C LEU A 105 16.63 -9.98 12.08
N PHE A 106 16.94 -9.21 11.04
CA PHE A 106 16.94 -9.66 9.66
C PHE A 106 18.33 -10.13 9.26
N THR A 107 18.39 -11.31 8.64
CA THR A 107 19.58 -11.80 7.94
C THR A 107 19.22 -12.06 6.49
N LEU A 108 19.91 -11.45 5.55
CA LEU A 108 19.67 -11.58 4.10
C LEU A 108 20.90 -12.16 3.42
N SER A 109 20.69 -13.03 2.43
CA SER A 109 21.75 -13.60 1.60
C SER A 109 21.30 -13.72 0.14
N ALA A 110 22.23 -13.50 -0.79
CA ALA A 110 22.03 -13.90 -2.18
C ALA A 110 22.09 -15.44 -2.29
N ASP A 111 21.13 -16.05 -2.99
CA ASP A 111 20.99 -17.51 -3.03
C ASP A 111 22.04 -18.18 -3.93
N ASP A 112 22.41 -17.50 -5.03
CA ASP A 112 23.40 -18.00 -5.97
C ASP A 112 24.84 -17.75 -5.49
N ALA A 113 25.68 -18.78 -5.60
CA ALA A 113 27.08 -18.69 -5.21
C ALA A 113 27.82 -17.61 -6.01
N GLY A 114 28.45 -16.66 -5.31
CA GLY A 114 29.17 -15.54 -5.91
C GLY A 114 28.28 -14.37 -6.34
N ALA A 115 26.96 -14.47 -6.16
CA ALA A 115 26.06 -13.33 -6.36
C ALA A 115 26.14 -12.33 -5.20
N SER A 116 25.77 -11.09 -5.49
CA SER A 116 25.67 -10.00 -4.52
C SER A 116 24.23 -9.54 -4.37
N ILE A 117 23.88 -9.03 -3.20
CA ILE A 117 22.56 -8.44 -2.93
C ILE A 117 22.48 -7.09 -3.65
N THR A 118 21.50 -6.97 -4.55
CA THR A 118 21.17 -5.75 -5.28
C THR A 118 19.70 -5.36 -5.10
N ILE A 119 19.02 -5.84 -4.07
CA ILE A 119 17.59 -5.57 -3.86
C ILE A 119 17.38 -4.06 -3.62
N SER A 120 16.34 -3.49 -4.25
CA SER A 120 15.95 -2.09 -3.98
C SER A 120 15.11 -2.02 -2.71
N LYS A 121 15.10 -0.85 -2.07
CA LYS A 121 14.27 -0.59 -0.89
C LYS A 121 12.79 -0.91 -1.09
N GLU A 122 12.24 -0.54 -2.24
CA GLU A 122 10.82 -0.74 -2.55
C GLU A 122 10.50 -2.24 -2.71
N GLN A 123 11.35 -2.98 -3.43
CA GLN A 123 11.21 -4.43 -3.61
C GLN A 123 11.35 -5.17 -2.28
N TRP A 124 12.34 -4.78 -1.47
CA TRP A 124 12.54 -5.33 -0.13
C TRP A 124 11.31 -5.13 0.76
N ILE A 125 10.76 -3.91 0.80
CA ILE A 125 9.58 -3.61 1.61
C ILE A 125 8.38 -4.46 1.18
N ARG A 126 8.12 -4.56 -0.12
CA ARG A 126 7.02 -5.41 -0.63
C ARG A 126 7.24 -6.89 -0.29
N CYS A 127 8.46 -7.38 -0.40
CA CYS A 127 8.76 -8.77 -0.09
C CYS A 127 8.50 -9.10 1.38
N VAL A 128 8.96 -8.25 2.31
CA VAL A 128 8.69 -8.43 3.74
C VAL A 128 7.19 -8.32 4.04
N GLN A 129 6.48 -7.38 3.41
CA GLN A 129 5.03 -7.27 3.56
C GLN A 129 4.30 -8.52 3.10
N ALA A 130 4.65 -9.06 1.93
CA ALA A 130 4.08 -10.30 1.42
C ALA A 130 4.40 -11.51 2.31
N ALA A 131 5.60 -11.56 2.90
CA ALA A 131 5.98 -12.60 3.84
C ALA A 131 5.18 -12.48 5.16
N ARG A 132 4.96 -11.26 5.65
CA ARG A 132 4.14 -10.99 6.84
C ARG A 132 2.66 -11.24 6.63
N ASP A 133 2.17 -11.10 5.42
CA ASP A 133 0.79 -11.49 5.09
C ASP A 133 0.58 -13.01 5.29
N GLN A 134 1.57 -13.83 4.91
CA GLN A 134 1.55 -15.29 5.15
C GLN A 134 1.92 -15.69 6.58
N CYS A 135 2.82 -14.96 7.24
CA CYS A 135 3.29 -15.20 8.61
C CYS A 135 3.14 -13.95 9.49
N PRO A 136 1.91 -13.67 10.00
CA PRO A 136 1.59 -12.41 10.66
C PRO A 136 2.35 -12.14 11.97
N THR A 137 2.87 -13.19 12.61
CA THR A 137 3.54 -13.11 13.91
C THR A 137 4.72 -14.08 13.97
N GLY A 138 5.65 -13.83 14.90
CA GLY A 138 6.79 -14.69 15.13
C GLY A 138 7.90 -14.59 14.09
N SER A 139 8.82 -15.53 14.16
CA SER A 139 9.92 -15.66 13.19
C SER A 139 9.49 -16.32 11.90
N LEU A 140 10.17 -15.98 10.82
CA LEU A 140 9.90 -16.51 9.49
C LEU A 140 11.17 -16.55 8.65
N SER A 141 11.15 -17.37 7.61
CA SER A 141 12.08 -17.29 6.49
C SER A 141 11.31 -17.10 5.20
N ALA A 142 11.88 -16.33 4.27
CA ALA A 142 11.28 -16.13 2.97
C ALA A 142 12.34 -15.85 1.91
N THR A 143 11.96 -16.09 0.66
CA THR A 143 12.78 -15.85 -0.52
C THR A 143 12.07 -14.84 -1.41
N CYS A 144 12.71 -13.70 -1.63
CA CYS A 144 12.26 -12.65 -2.53
C CYS A 144 12.65 -12.99 -3.95
N VAL A 145 11.73 -12.84 -4.90
CA VAL A 145 12.03 -12.96 -6.33
C VAL A 145 13.02 -11.86 -6.72
N GLY A 146 14.15 -12.26 -7.31
CA GLY A 146 15.24 -11.39 -7.71
C GLY A 146 15.96 -10.74 -6.54
N GLY A 147 16.50 -9.54 -6.76
CA GLY A 147 17.17 -8.78 -5.71
C GLY A 147 18.62 -9.22 -5.45
N ALA A 148 19.13 -10.22 -6.15
CA ALA A 148 20.55 -10.51 -6.25
C ALA A 148 21.09 -10.09 -7.63
N SER A 149 22.40 -10.03 -7.80
CA SER A 149 23.06 -9.80 -9.10
C SER A 149 22.74 -10.93 -10.08
N THR A 150 22.48 -12.13 -9.56
CA THR A 150 21.94 -13.29 -10.26
C THR A 150 21.10 -14.07 -9.24
N GLY A 151 19.91 -14.51 -9.66
CA GLY A 151 18.99 -15.24 -8.79
C GLY A 151 18.25 -14.38 -7.77
N ASP A 152 17.84 -15.04 -6.69
CA ASP A 152 16.94 -14.56 -5.66
C ASP A 152 17.69 -14.17 -4.37
N VAL A 153 16.97 -13.56 -3.43
CA VAL A 153 17.48 -13.23 -2.09
C VAL A 153 16.63 -13.91 -1.04
N SER A 154 17.23 -14.79 -0.25
CA SER A 154 16.61 -15.36 0.94
C SER A 154 16.88 -14.51 2.17
N PHE A 155 15.93 -14.52 3.10
CA PHE A 155 16.08 -13.87 4.39
C PHE A 155 15.43 -14.66 5.54
N THR A 156 15.94 -14.42 6.74
CA THR A 156 15.30 -14.81 8.00
C THR A 156 14.98 -13.58 8.83
N LEU A 157 13.89 -13.68 9.59
CA LEU A 157 13.49 -12.73 10.62
C LEU A 157 13.32 -13.49 11.92
N GLU A 158 14.08 -13.12 12.94
CA GLU A 158 14.11 -13.80 14.23
C GLU A 158 14.18 -12.79 15.38
N ASN A 159 13.82 -13.25 16.59
CA ASN A 159 14.12 -12.53 17.82
C ASN A 159 15.47 -12.99 18.38
N PRO A 160 16.53 -12.17 18.30
CA PRO A 160 17.85 -12.57 18.78
C PRO A 160 17.92 -12.77 20.30
N ARG A 161 16.96 -12.23 21.07
CA ARG A 161 16.91 -12.36 22.54
C ARG A 161 16.30 -13.69 23.00
N ASN A 162 15.63 -14.42 22.11
CA ASN A 162 15.07 -15.73 22.42
C ASN A 162 16.10 -16.87 22.28
N GLN A 163 17.33 -16.58 21.81
CA GLN A 163 18.40 -17.58 21.66
C GLN A 163 19.24 -17.77 22.95
N ASP A 164 18.95 -17.00 24.01
CA ASP A 164 19.65 -17.06 25.30
C ASP A 164 18.91 -17.88 26.39
N LEU A 165 17.89 -18.67 26.01
CA LEU A 165 17.07 -19.49 26.92
C LEU A 165 17.30 -20.99 26.75
#